data_AF-A0A7K1VNH4-F1
#
_entry.id   AF-A0A7K1VNH4-F1
#
_cell.length_a   1.000
_cell.length_b   1.000
_cell.length_c   1.000
_cell.angle_alpha   90.00
_cell.angle_beta   90.00
_cell.angle_gamma   90.00
#
_symmetry.space_group_name_H-M   'P 1'
#
loop_
_entity.id
_entity.type
_entity.pdbx_description
1 polymer ?
#
loop_
_entity_poly.entity_id
_entity_poly.type
_entity_poly.pdbx_seq_one_letter_code
_entity_poly.pdbx_strand_id
1 'polypeptide(L)'
;MSASRAAGETTPSEHRRRVGPRVVIERGPLTRPEAHDLMEEIRSSLTITGYSLAEWTGRRVVFSARDSASEELVGAALVHRLIGGWSEVAVLFVREPHRGAGTGADLLAEVVRRLPSDRLLLYFCEDRMAGLAQRAGFTVHPDPSDVSRRTWADRFFFSVLYPLQWRGDAYRRSETRRKRERFGCSFDFSVATLDPRSHPLTKDVP
;
A
#
# COMPACT_ATOMS: atom_id res chain seq x y z
N MET A 1 -35.42 -37.79 45.88
CA MET A 1 -34.62 -37.87 44.63
C MET A 1 -34.92 -36.63 43.81
N SER A 2 -34.04 -35.63 43.91
CA SER A 2 -34.17 -34.34 43.25
C SER A 2 -33.70 -34.42 41.81
N ALA A 3 -34.52 -34.02 40.85
CA ALA A 3 -34.12 -33.83 39.46
C ALA A 3 -34.25 -32.34 39.11
N SER A 4 -33.11 -31.66 39.17
CA SER A 4 -32.88 -30.33 38.62
C SER A 4 -32.91 -30.40 37.09
N ARG A 5 -33.75 -29.59 36.46
CA ARG A 5 -33.68 -29.29 35.02
C ARG A 5 -33.56 -27.78 34.85
N ALA A 6 -32.33 -27.31 34.86
CA ALA A 6 -31.95 -26.04 34.24
C ALA A 6 -31.75 -26.31 32.74
N ALA A 7 -32.68 -25.84 31.91
CA ALA A 7 -32.48 -25.74 30.47
C ALA A 7 -32.03 -24.31 30.19
N GLY A 8 -30.76 -24.18 29.80
CA GLY A 8 -30.13 -22.91 29.49
C GLY A 8 -30.73 -22.29 28.23
N GLU A 9 -31.11 -21.03 28.35
CA GLU A 9 -31.25 -20.12 27.23
C GLU A 9 -29.86 -19.83 26.66
N THR A 10 -29.46 -20.57 25.64
CA THR A 10 -28.36 -20.18 24.77
C THR A 10 -28.82 -19.00 23.92
N THR A 11 -28.45 -17.80 24.37
CA THR A 11 -28.52 -16.55 23.61
C THR A 11 -27.80 -16.73 22.25
N PRO A 12 -28.42 -16.42 21.10
CA PRO A 12 -27.68 -16.32 19.86
C PRO A 12 -26.71 -15.15 19.97
N SER A 13 -25.42 -15.48 19.98
CA SER A 13 -24.32 -14.53 19.82
C SER A 13 -24.54 -13.76 18.52
N GLU A 14 -25.02 -12.52 18.64
CA GLU A 14 -24.89 -11.51 17.60
C GLU A 14 -23.40 -11.35 17.30
N HIS A 15 -22.92 -12.11 16.31
CA HIS A 15 -21.81 -11.68 15.48
C HIS A 15 -22.21 -10.34 14.87
N ARG A 16 -21.91 -9.24 15.59
CA ARG A 16 -21.85 -7.89 15.05
C ARG A 16 -20.95 -7.96 13.81
N ARG A 17 -21.56 -8.12 12.64
CA ARG A 17 -20.94 -7.72 11.38
C ARG A 17 -20.54 -6.27 11.61
N ARG A 18 -19.23 -6.02 11.75
CA ARG A 18 -18.70 -4.67 11.70
C ARG A 18 -19.15 -4.12 10.36
N VAL A 19 -20.19 -3.29 10.37
CA VAL A 19 -20.56 -2.45 9.24
C VAL A 19 -19.50 -1.37 9.21
N GLY A 20 -18.30 -1.75 8.76
CA GLY A 20 -17.29 -0.78 8.37
C GLY A 20 -17.79 0.03 7.18
N PRO A 21 -17.22 1.21 6.92
CA PRO A 21 -17.52 1.97 5.72
C PRO A 21 -17.34 1.06 4.51
N ARG A 22 -18.37 0.94 3.67
CA ARG A 22 -18.25 0.28 2.38
C ARG A 22 -17.43 1.20 1.50
N VAL A 23 -16.23 0.76 1.13
CA VAL A 23 -15.31 1.56 0.32
C VAL A 23 -15.48 1.21 -1.15
N VAL A 24 -15.56 2.21 -2.02
CA VAL A 24 -15.45 2.05 -3.47
C VAL A 24 -14.02 2.40 -3.86
N ILE A 25 -13.37 1.50 -4.61
CA ILE A 25 -11.99 1.71 -5.07
C ILE A 25 -11.99 1.97 -6.58
N GLU A 26 -11.42 3.11 -6.95
CA GLU A 26 -11.36 3.59 -8.33
C GLU A 26 -9.91 3.74 -8.78
N ARG A 27 -9.68 3.57 -10.08
CA ARG A 27 -8.39 3.84 -10.70
C ARG A 27 -8.49 5.14 -11.49
N GLY A 28 -7.76 6.15 -11.08
CA GLY A 28 -7.79 7.47 -11.70
C GLY A 28 -6.97 8.49 -10.90
N PRO A 29 -6.61 9.62 -11.50
CA PRO A 29 -5.91 10.69 -10.78
C PRO A 29 -6.81 11.25 -9.66
N LEU A 30 -6.18 11.75 -8.59
CA LEU A 30 -6.88 12.58 -7.62
C LEU A 30 -7.16 13.95 -8.23
N THR A 31 -8.21 14.61 -7.75
CA THR A 31 -8.36 16.06 -7.97
C THR A 31 -7.24 16.81 -7.24
N ARG A 32 -6.98 18.06 -7.64
CA ARG A 32 -5.97 18.88 -6.97
C ARG A 32 -6.25 19.09 -5.48
N PRO A 33 -7.48 19.44 -5.05
CA PRO A 33 -7.79 19.59 -3.62
C PRO A 33 -7.53 18.29 -2.83
N GLU A 34 -8.02 17.16 -3.33
CA GLU A 34 -7.81 15.86 -2.68
C GLU A 34 -6.32 15.50 -2.55
N ALA A 35 -5.55 15.74 -3.60
CA ALA A 35 -4.12 15.50 -3.57
C ALA A 35 -3.40 16.40 -2.57
N HIS A 36 -3.81 17.68 -2.45
CA HIS A 36 -3.28 18.58 -1.44
C HIS A 36 -3.57 18.09 -0.02
N ASP A 37 -4.83 17.78 0.28
CA ASP A 37 -5.24 17.33 1.62
C ASP A 37 -4.50 16.04 2.02
N LEU A 38 -4.45 15.06 1.09
CA LEU A 38 -3.72 13.81 1.31
C LEU A 38 -2.21 14.04 1.52
N MET A 39 -1.61 14.95 0.74
CA MET A 39 -0.19 15.29 0.86
C MET A 39 0.12 15.97 2.21
N GLU A 40 -0.77 16.80 2.73
CA GLU A 40 -0.59 17.43 4.04
C GLU A 40 -0.54 16.39 5.16
N GLU A 41 -1.42 15.38 5.13
CA GLU A 41 -1.39 14.26 6.06
C GLU A 41 -0.14 13.38 5.89
N ILE A 42 0.27 13.09 4.66
CA ILE A 42 1.49 12.32 4.39
C ILE A 42 2.75 13.08 4.85
N ARG A 43 2.73 14.41 4.83
CA ARG A 43 3.87 15.25 5.25
C ARG A 43 4.24 15.05 6.73
N SER A 44 3.29 14.71 7.58
CA SER A 44 3.54 14.40 9.00
C SER A 44 3.87 12.92 9.24
N SER A 45 3.65 12.03 8.26
CA SER A 45 4.01 10.62 8.37
C SER A 45 5.52 10.42 8.53
N LEU A 46 5.92 9.59 9.49
CA LEU A 46 7.32 9.23 9.72
C LEU A 46 7.84 8.13 8.78
N THR A 47 6.92 7.49 8.04
CA THR A 47 7.19 6.23 7.34
C THR A 47 6.96 6.29 5.83
N ILE A 48 6.52 7.44 5.34
CA ILE A 48 6.34 7.72 3.90
C ILE A 48 7.27 8.88 3.52
N THR A 49 8.04 8.75 2.44
CA THR A 49 9.02 9.79 2.04
C THR A 49 8.40 11.02 1.38
N GLY A 50 7.13 10.94 0.94
CA GLY A 50 6.37 12.03 0.31
C GLY A 50 6.47 12.03 -1.22
N TYR A 51 5.42 12.55 -1.87
CA TYR A 51 5.24 12.56 -3.33
C TYR A 51 4.60 13.87 -3.80
N SER A 52 4.92 14.29 -5.01
CA SER A 52 4.52 15.59 -5.57
C SER A 52 3.06 15.62 -6.02
N LEU A 53 2.48 16.82 -6.07
CA LEU A 53 1.10 17.03 -6.57
C LEU A 53 0.90 16.41 -7.96
N ALA A 54 1.86 16.61 -8.86
CA ALA A 54 1.78 16.10 -10.23
C ALA A 54 1.72 14.56 -10.28
N GLU A 55 2.34 13.85 -9.33
CA GLU A 55 2.26 12.39 -9.26
C GLU A 55 0.83 11.93 -8.91
N TRP A 56 0.18 12.60 -7.96
CA TRP A 56 -1.20 12.30 -7.57
C TRP A 56 -2.25 12.70 -8.60
N THR A 57 -2.02 13.78 -9.34
CA THR A 57 -3.02 14.35 -10.27
C THR A 57 -2.83 13.92 -11.72
N GLY A 58 -2.11 12.81 -11.99
CA GLY A 58 -2.13 12.17 -13.32
C GLY A 58 -0.79 11.76 -13.93
N ARG A 59 0.35 12.08 -13.32
CA ARG A 59 1.66 11.59 -13.84
C ARG A 59 1.91 10.11 -13.53
N ARG A 60 1.13 9.52 -12.61
CA ARG A 60 1.28 8.15 -12.11
C ARG A 60 -0.07 7.43 -12.07
N VAL A 61 0.00 6.12 -11.86
CA VAL A 61 -1.20 5.33 -11.61
C VAL A 61 -1.61 5.56 -10.17
N VAL A 62 -2.86 5.94 -9.97
CA VAL A 62 -3.43 6.17 -8.64
C VAL A 62 -4.67 5.29 -8.48
N PHE A 63 -4.81 4.74 -7.28
CA PHE A 63 -6.02 4.10 -6.82
C PHE A 63 -6.55 4.90 -5.64
N SER A 64 -7.79 5.35 -5.70
CA SER A 64 -8.47 6.07 -4.61
C SER A 64 -9.50 5.16 -3.97
N ALA A 65 -9.56 5.19 -2.64
CA ALA A 65 -10.58 4.57 -1.82
C ALA A 65 -11.53 5.66 -1.34
N ARG A 66 -12.83 5.56 -1.68
CA ARG A 66 -13.87 6.49 -1.24
C ARG A 66 -14.89 5.81 -0.37
N ASP A 67 -15.37 6.50 0.65
CA ASP A 67 -16.55 6.07 1.39
C ASP A 67 -17.77 6.08 0.45
N SER A 68 -18.49 4.96 0.35
CA SER A 68 -19.63 4.85 -0.59
C SER A 68 -20.83 5.71 -0.23
N ALA A 69 -20.95 6.17 1.03
CA ALA A 69 -22.09 6.97 1.49
C ALA A 69 -21.79 8.47 1.42
N SER A 70 -20.57 8.89 1.80
CA SER A 70 -20.19 10.31 1.81
C SER A 70 -19.37 10.76 0.59
N GLU A 71 -18.89 9.82 -0.23
CA GLU A 71 -17.92 10.03 -1.32
C GLU A 71 -16.55 10.59 -0.87
N GLU A 72 -16.34 10.69 0.44
CA GLU A 72 -15.11 11.19 1.03
C GLU A 72 -13.92 10.31 0.65
N LEU A 73 -12.79 10.93 0.33
CA LEU A 73 -11.53 10.22 0.13
C LEU A 73 -11.06 9.63 1.47
N VAL A 74 -11.04 8.30 1.54
CA VAL A 74 -10.65 7.50 2.71
C VAL A 74 -9.17 7.12 2.67
N GLY A 75 -8.61 6.95 1.47
CA GLY A 75 -7.22 6.56 1.28
C GLY A 75 -6.84 6.51 -0.18
N ALA A 76 -5.57 6.30 -0.45
CA ALA A 76 -5.07 6.14 -1.80
C ALA A 76 -3.81 5.27 -1.86
N ALA A 77 -3.59 4.68 -3.03
CA ALA A 77 -2.34 4.08 -3.42
C ALA A 77 -1.75 4.80 -4.64
N LEU A 78 -0.44 5.06 -4.61
CA LEU A 78 0.30 5.64 -5.73
C LEU A 78 1.25 4.58 -6.28
N VAL A 79 1.17 4.34 -7.58
CA VAL A 79 1.96 3.30 -8.25
C VAL A 79 2.83 3.90 -9.36
N HIS A 80 4.12 3.60 -9.29
CA HIS A 80 5.12 3.98 -10.26
C HIS A 80 5.42 2.83 -11.18
N ARG A 81 5.18 3.01 -12.48
CA ARG A 81 5.69 2.08 -13.50
C ARG A 81 7.19 2.34 -13.69
N LEU A 82 7.97 1.31 -13.45
CA LEU A 82 9.42 1.31 -13.54
C LEU A 82 9.88 0.57 -14.80
N ILE A 83 11.16 0.68 -15.10
CA ILE A 83 11.77 -0.02 -16.23
C ILE A 83 11.81 -1.52 -15.93
N GLY A 84 11.76 -2.37 -16.97
CA GLY A 84 11.90 -3.83 -16.81
C GLY A 84 10.64 -4.54 -16.33
N GLY A 85 9.46 -3.93 -16.53
CA GLY A 85 8.17 -4.55 -16.19
C GLY A 85 7.87 -4.55 -14.69
N TRP A 86 8.56 -3.72 -13.92
CA TRP A 86 8.28 -3.51 -12.50
C TRP A 86 7.28 -2.37 -12.29
N SER A 87 6.42 -2.52 -11.30
CA SER A 87 5.59 -1.45 -10.74
C SER A 87 5.83 -1.35 -9.24
N GLU A 88 6.20 -0.17 -8.77
CA GLU A 88 6.39 0.14 -7.36
C GLU A 88 5.09 0.71 -6.78
N VAL A 89 4.53 0.04 -5.77
CA VAL A 89 3.50 0.64 -4.91
C VAL A 89 4.21 1.61 -3.96
N ALA A 90 4.39 2.83 -4.44
CA ALA A 90 5.21 3.85 -3.82
C ALA A 90 4.53 4.41 -2.56
N VAL A 91 3.21 4.50 -2.57
CA VAL A 91 2.41 4.86 -1.39
C VAL A 91 1.24 3.92 -1.26
N LEU A 92 0.98 3.51 -0.04
CA LEU A 92 -0.31 3.00 0.40
C LEU A 92 -0.69 3.76 1.67
N PHE A 93 -1.69 4.62 1.59
CA PHE A 93 -2.09 5.49 2.69
C PHE A 93 -3.59 5.39 2.94
N VAL A 94 -3.95 5.23 4.20
CA VAL A 94 -5.33 5.33 4.68
C VAL A 94 -5.36 6.45 5.71
N ARG A 95 -6.31 7.38 5.53
CA ARG A 95 -6.51 8.50 6.45
C ARG A 95 -6.86 7.97 7.83
N GLU A 96 -6.35 8.64 8.85
CA GLU A 96 -6.36 8.14 10.23
C GLU A 96 -7.74 7.70 10.75
N PRO A 97 -8.84 8.46 10.52
CA PRO A 97 -10.18 8.08 10.99
C PRO A 97 -10.70 6.75 10.43
N HIS A 98 -10.15 6.27 9.32
CA HIS A 98 -10.62 5.08 8.61
C HIS A 98 -9.65 3.88 8.70
N ARG A 99 -8.58 4.00 9.50
CA ARG A 99 -7.63 2.90 9.72
C ARG A 99 -8.28 1.77 10.51
N GLY A 100 -7.79 0.55 10.31
CA GLY A 100 -8.28 -0.64 11.01
C GLY A 100 -9.56 -1.26 10.43
N ALA A 101 -10.14 -0.66 9.37
CA ALA A 101 -11.34 -1.16 8.70
C ALA A 101 -11.07 -2.14 7.54
N GLY A 102 -9.80 -2.38 7.20
CA GLY A 102 -9.41 -3.23 6.06
C GLY A 102 -9.06 -2.48 4.77
N THR A 103 -9.34 -1.17 4.68
CA THR A 103 -9.17 -0.37 3.46
C THR A 103 -7.78 -0.45 2.82
N GLY A 104 -6.72 -0.51 3.62
CA GLY A 104 -5.36 -0.65 3.08
C GLY A 104 -5.15 -2.00 2.38
N ALA A 105 -5.75 -3.07 2.92
CA ALA A 105 -5.68 -4.39 2.29
C ALA A 105 -6.49 -4.41 0.99
N ASP A 106 -7.66 -3.78 0.99
CA ASP A 106 -8.51 -3.69 -0.21
C ASP A 106 -7.84 -2.87 -1.32
N LEU A 107 -7.20 -1.74 -0.98
CA LEU A 107 -6.40 -0.94 -1.91
C LEU A 107 -5.24 -1.77 -2.51
N LEU A 108 -4.49 -2.49 -1.68
CA LEU A 108 -3.38 -3.29 -2.18
C LEU A 108 -3.86 -4.46 -3.05
N ALA A 109 -4.94 -5.14 -2.66
CA ALA A 109 -5.54 -6.20 -3.45
C ALA A 109 -6.00 -5.68 -4.82
N GLU A 110 -6.58 -4.48 -4.86
CA GLU A 110 -7.03 -3.86 -6.11
C GLU A 110 -5.85 -3.50 -7.02
N VAL A 111 -4.74 -3.02 -6.45
CA VAL A 111 -3.49 -2.80 -7.19
C VAL A 111 -3.00 -4.09 -7.84
N VAL A 112 -2.92 -5.19 -7.06
CA VAL A 112 -2.51 -6.52 -7.56
C VAL A 112 -3.43 -6.98 -8.69
N ARG A 113 -4.74 -6.85 -8.51
CA ARG A 113 -5.74 -7.30 -9.48
C ARG A 113 -5.72 -6.50 -10.78
N ARG A 114 -5.53 -5.17 -10.71
CA ARG A 114 -5.60 -4.27 -11.88
C ARG A 114 -4.26 -4.01 -12.56
N LEU A 115 -3.16 -4.56 -12.05
CA LEU A 115 -1.84 -4.54 -12.69
C LEU A 115 -1.29 -5.97 -12.89
N PRO A 116 -2.03 -6.87 -13.58
CA PRO A 116 -1.68 -8.29 -13.66
C PRO A 116 -0.40 -8.57 -14.46
N SER A 117 0.04 -7.63 -15.29
CA SER A 117 1.23 -7.76 -16.15
C SER A 117 2.54 -7.39 -15.44
N ASP A 118 2.47 -6.66 -14.33
CA ASP A 118 3.63 -5.96 -13.78
C ASP A 118 4.16 -6.70 -12.55
N ARG A 119 5.46 -6.97 -12.49
CA ARG A 119 6.09 -7.41 -11.23
C ARG A 119 5.93 -6.30 -10.22
N LEU A 120 5.37 -6.57 -9.05
CA LEU A 120 5.11 -5.54 -8.06
C LEU A 120 6.20 -5.51 -6.98
N LEU A 121 6.57 -4.32 -6.56
CA LEU A 121 7.42 -4.12 -5.40
C LEU A 121 6.85 -3.03 -4.49
N LEU A 122 7.14 -3.12 -3.19
CA LEU A 122 6.81 -2.08 -2.23
C LEU A 122 7.93 -1.97 -1.18
N TYR A 123 8.37 -0.75 -0.91
CA TYR A 123 9.30 -0.44 0.16
C TYR A 123 8.53 0.07 1.38
N PHE A 124 8.90 -0.38 2.57
CA PHE A 124 8.20 -0.02 3.80
C PHE A 124 9.13 -0.17 5.00
N CYS A 125 8.81 0.51 6.10
CA CYS A 125 9.60 0.47 7.34
C CYS A 125 8.77 0.08 8.58
N GLU A 126 7.52 -0.38 8.39
CA GLU A 126 6.61 -0.75 9.48
C GLU A 126 6.20 -2.22 9.39
N ASP A 127 6.21 -2.93 10.51
CA ASP A 127 5.83 -4.36 10.58
C ASP A 127 4.40 -4.62 10.11
N ARG A 128 3.48 -3.67 10.33
CA ARG A 128 2.09 -3.79 9.85
C ARG A 128 2.02 -3.91 8.32
N MET A 129 2.96 -3.26 7.61
CA MET A 129 3.05 -3.34 6.15
C MET A 129 3.61 -4.68 5.71
N ALA A 130 4.55 -5.29 6.46
CA ALA A 130 5.01 -6.65 6.18
C ALA A 130 3.84 -7.65 6.22
N GLY A 131 3.04 -7.62 7.30
CA GLY A 131 1.89 -8.51 7.44
C GLY A 131 0.82 -8.27 6.38
N LEU A 132 0.59 -7.01 5.99
CA LEU A 132 -0.34 -6.66 4.92
C LEU A 132 0.15 -7.15 3.54
N ALA A 133 1.44 -6.95 3.23
CA ALA A 133 2.05 -7.43 1.99
C ALA A 133 2.00 -8.96 1.89
N GLN A 134 2.32 -9.69 2.96
CA GLN A 134 2.26 -11.15 2.99
C GLN A 134 0.84 -11.68 2.74
N ARG A 135 -0.19 -11.07 3.35
CA ARG A 135 -1.59 -11.44 3.09
C ARG A 135 -2.01 -11.19 1.65
N ALA A 136 -1.43 -10.20 1.00
CA ALA A 136 -1.60 -9.92 -0.42
C ALA A 136 -0.69 -10.77 -1.33
N GLY A 137 0.00 -11.78 -0.77
CA GLY A 137 0.82 -12.75 -1.50
C GLY A 137 2.24 -12.29 -1.85
N PHE A 138 2.69 -11.14 -1.36
CA PHE A 138 4.06 -10.69 -1.57
C PHE A 138 5.04 -11.53 -0.75
N THR A 139 6.22 -11.75 -1.32
CA THR A 139 7.39 -12.22 -0.57
C THR A 139 8.07 -11.02 0.08
N VAL A 140 8.13 -11.00 1.41
CA VAL A 140 8.81 -9.95 2.19
C VAL A 140 10.28 -10.31 2.39
N HIS A 141 11.15 -9.33 2.15
CA HIS A 141 12.60 -9.41 2.32
C HIS A 141 13.02 -8.33 3.33
N PRO A 142 13.56 -8.72 4.50
CA PRO A 142 14.01 -7.77 5.52
C PRO A 142 15.11 -6.84 4.99
N ASP A 143 16.03 -7.38 4.17
CA ASP A 143 17.09 -6.63 3.49
C ASP A 143 16.79 -6.53 1.98
N PRO A 144 16.69 -5.30 1.41
CA PRO A 144 16.58 -5.11 -0.03
C PRO A 144 17.66 -5.79 -0.86
N SER A 145 18.85 -6.04 -0.29
CA SER A 145 19.94 -6.74 -0.96
C SER A 145 19.58 -8.20 -1.31
N ASP A 146 18.65 -8.82 -0.60
CA ASP A 146 18.23 -10.21 -0.85
C ASP A 146 17.51 -10.37 -2.19
N VAL A 147 16.76 -9.36 -2.63
CA VAL A 147 16.05 -9.39 -3.92
C VAL A 147 17.03 -9.41 -5.09
N SER A 148 18.15 -8.69 -4.94
CA SER A 148 19.18 -8.56 -5.99
C SER A 148 19.91 -9.87 -6.31
N ARG A 149 19.73 -10.93 -5.51
CA ARG A 149 20.45 -12.21 -5.65
C ARG A 149 19.72 -13.25 -6.49
N ARG A 150 18.47 -12.98 -6.92
CA ARG A 150 17.63 -13.95 -7.62
C ARG A 150 18.01 -14.16 -9.08
N THR A 151 18.17 -13.07 -9.83
CA THR A 151 18.54 -13.11 -11.25
C THR A 151 19.51 -11.99 -11.59
N TRP A 152 20.28 -12.13 -12.67
CA TRP A 152 21.18 -11.05 -13.12
C TRP A 152 20.39 -9.78 -13.51
N ALA A 153 19.22 -9.93 -14.13
CA ALA A 153 18.34 -8.82 -14.45
C ALA A 153 17.84 -8.09 -13.21
N ASP A 154 17.41 -8.82 -12.17
CA ASP A 154 17.01 -8.24 -10.89
C ASP A 154 18.17 -7.54 -10.20
N ARG A 155 19.35 -8.15 -10.21
CA ARG A 155 20.56 -7.54 -9.66
C ARG A 155 20.83 -6.20 -10.30
N PHE A 156 20.84 -6.15 -11.64
CA PHE A 156 21.08 -4.90 -12.36
C PHE A 156 20.00 -3.86 -12.07
N PHE A 157 18.73 -4.27 -12.05
CA PHE A 157 17.62 -3.37 -11.74
C PHE A 157 17.74 -2.75 -10.34
N PHE A 158 17.87 -3.57 -9.29
CA PHE A 158 17.90 -3.09 -7.91
C PHE A 158 19.22 -2.38 -7.54
N SER A 159 20.34 -2.76 -8.13
CA SER A 159 21.65 -2.13 -7.84
C SER A 159 21.92 -0.87 -8.67
N VAL A 160 21.34 -0.74 -9.87
CA VAL A 160 21.68 0.34 -10.82
C VAL A 160 20.46 1.18 -11.19
N LEU A 161 19.45 0.57 -11.81
CA LEU A 161 18.33 1.33 -12.40
C LEU A 161 17.44 1.98 -11.34
N TYR A 162 17.03 1.23 -10.32
CA TYR A 162 16.14 1.72 -9.27
C TYR A 162 16.75 2.91 -8.49
N PRO A 163 18.01 2.84 -7.99
CA PRO A 163 18.65 3.97 -7.33
C PRO A 163 18.76 5.22 -8.20
N LEU A 164 19.00 5.07 -9.51
CA LEU A 164 19.05 6.20 -10.43
C LEU A 164 17.69 6.89 -10.56
N GLN A 165 16.61 6.10 -10.71
CA GLN A 165 15.25 6.65 -10.75
C GLN A 165 14.88 7.36 -9.44
N TRP A 166 15.31 6.81 -8.30
CA TRP A 166 15.05 7.39 -6.99
C TRP A 166 15.84 8.69 -6.76
N ARG A 167 17.10 8.76 -7.19
CA ARG A 167 17.96 9.96 -7.08
C ARG A 167 17.51 11.10 -7.98
N GLY A 168 16.84 10.79 -9.09
CA GLY A 168 16.33 11.79 -10.04
C GLY A 168 15.20 12.66 -9.48
N ASP A 169 14.53 12.22 -8.41
CA ASP A 169 13.40 12.94 -7.82
C ASP A 169 13.88 13.99 -6.80
N ALA A 170 13.96 15.25 -7.24
CA ALA A 170 14.36 16.37 -6.38
C ALA A 170 13.39 16.62 -5.22
N TYR A 171 12.08 16.43 -5.44
CA TYR A 171 11.07 16.62 -4.42
C TYR A 171 11.26 15.60 -3.29
N ARG A 172 11.38 14.32 -3.63
CA ARG A 172 11.56 13.25 -2.65
C ARG A 172 12.84 13.40 -1.84
N ARG A 173 13.94 13.85 -2.48
CA ARG A 173 15.20 14.15 -1.76
C ARG A 173 15.04 15.27 -0.74
N SER A 174 14.38 16.36 -1.15
CA SER A 174 14.08 17.49 -0.24
C SER A 174 13.24 17.03 0.95
N GLU A 175 12.19 16.25 0.68
CA GLU A 175 11.26 15.80 1.71
C GLU A 175 11.89 14.77 2.66
N THR A 176 12.71 13.84 2.14
CA THR A 176 13.50 12.91 2.97
C THR A 176 14.47 13.65 3.87
N ARG A 177 15.15 14.68 3.36
CA ARG A 177 16.05 15.53 4.15
C ARG A 177 15.29 16.27 5.25
N ARG A 178 14.17 16.92 4.90
CA ARG A 178 13.30 17.61 5.85
C ARG A 178 12.81 16.68 6.97
N LYS A 179 12.42 15.45 6.64
CA LYS A 179 11.94 14.48 7.63
C LYS A 179 13.06 13.94 8.53
N ARG A 180 14.26 13.74 7.98
CA ARG A 180 15.48 13.45 8.77
C ARG A 180 15.78 14.57 9.76
N GLU A 181 15.81 15.81 9.29
CA GLU A 181 16.10 16.99 10.12
C GLU A 181 15.03 17.25 11.18
N ARG A 182 13.73 17.12 10.82
CA ARG A 182 12.61 17.48 11.70
C ARG A 182 12.18 16.36 12.65
N PHE A 183 12.29 15.10 12.23
CA PHE A 183 11.72 13.96 12.96
C PHE A 183 12.72 12.84 13.26
N GLY A 184 13.98 12.94 12.80
CA GLY A 184 15.00 11.91 13.05
C GLY A 184 14.80 10.60 12.28
N CYS A 185 14.00 10.58 11.21
CA CYS A 185 13.71 9.37 10.44
C CYS A 185 14.96 8.80 9.73
N SER A 186 15.35 7.55 10.00
CA SER A 186 16.42 6.86 9.25
C SER A 186 15.97 6.35 7.88
N PHE A 187 14.71 5.90 7.81
CA PHE A 187 14.11 5.18 6.68
C PHE A 187 14.82 3.85 6.36
N ASP A 188 14.94 2.99 7.36
CA ASP A 188 15.44 1.62 7.17
C ASP A 188 14.33 0.77 6.54
N PHE A 189 14.40 0.62 5.22
CA PHE A 189 13.34 -0.05 4.46
C PHE A 189 13.57 -1.54 4.33
N SER A 190 12.52 -2.31 4.57
CA SER A 190 12.32 -3.63 3.99
C SER A 190 11.65 -3.51 2.61
N VAL A 191 11.71 -4.59 1.83
CA VAL A 191 11.07 -4.64 0.51
C VAL A 191 10.18 -5.87 0.41
N ALA A 192 8.99 -5.74 -0.16
CA ALA A 192 8.19 -6.89 -0.58
C ALA A 192 8.11 -6.93 -2.10
N THR A 193 8.16 -8.13 -2.68
CA THR A 193 8.04 -8.34 -4.12
C THR A 193 6.99 -9.37 -4.44
N LEU A 194 6.28 -9.18 -5.55
CA LEU A 194 5.29 -10.09 -6.06
C LEU A 194 5.53 -10.29 -7.56
N ASP A 195 5.59 -11.56 -7.98
CA ASP A 195 5.46 -11.91 -9.39
C ASP A 195 4.00 -12.34 -9.65
N PRO A 196 3.17 -11.50 -10.30
CA PRO A 196 1.76 -11.80 -10.50
C PRO A 196 1.53 -13.08 -11.30
N ARG A 197 2.48 -13.54 -12.12
CA ARG A 197 2.33 -14.79 -12.88
C ARG A 197 2.24 -16.02 -11.97
N SER A 198 2.73 -15.88 -10.74
CA SER A 198 2.66 -16.91 -9.71
C SER A 198 1.47 -16.75 -8.76
N HIS A 199 0.72 -15.65 -8.84
CA HIS A 199 -0.25 -15.25 -7.83
C HIS A 199 -1.69 -15.73 -8.15
N PRO A 200 -2.46 -16.24 -7.16
CA PRO A 200 -3.81 -16.77 -7.42
C PRO A 200 -4.80 -15.74 -7.97
N LEU A 201 -4.77 -14.49 -7.48
CA LEU A 201 -5.71 -13.43 -7.90
C LEU A 201 -5.59 -12.99 -9.36
N THR A 202 -4.52 -13.39 -10.04
CA THR A 202 -4.19 -12.97 -11.41
C THR A 202 -4.20 -14.13 -12.40
N LYS A 203 -4.46 -15.36 -11.94
CA LYS A 203 -4.51 -16.56 -12.82
C LYS A 203 -5.73 -16.59 -13.75
N ASP A 204 -6.81 -15.89 -13.39
CA ASP A 204 -8.08 -15.91 -14.11
C ASP A 204 -8.38 -14.60 -14.87
N VAL A 205 -7.38 -13.72 -15.01
CA VAL A 205 -7.53 -12.48 -15.79
C VAL A 205 -7.04 -12.76 -17.21
N PRO A 206 -7.92 -12.74 -18.24
CA PRO A 206 -7.56 -13.03 -19.63
C PRO A 206 -6.58 -12.01 -20.23
#